data_AF-A0A0G3M8W3-F1
#
_entry.id   AF-A0A0G3M8W3-F1
#
_cell.length_a   1.000
_cell.length_b   1.000
_cell.length_c   1.000
_cell.angle_alpha   90.00
_cell.angle_beta   90.00
_cell.angle_gamma   90.00
#
_symmetry.space_group_name_H-M   'P 1'
#
loop_
_entity.id
_entity.type
_entity.pdbx_description
1 polymer ?
#
loop_
_entity_poly.entity_id
_entity_poly.type
_entity_poly.pdbx_seq_one_letter_code
_entity_poly.pdbx_strand_id
1 'polypeptide(L)'
;MKKILLIATISVAGLVSAKNTEVKTPTKEVEKKEVVKEVDSKEADASMQCIQYGMLISCTNEVIPDTVCYGEGTDNATYEDAWDCITTNGQLANEFFCG
;
A
#
# COMPACT_ATOMS: atom_id res chain seq x y z
N MET A 1 7.44 -36.82 34.06
CA MET A 1 7.33 -35.38 33.75
C MET A 1 8.37 -35.04 32.67
N LYS A 2 7.94 -34.88 31.41
CA LYS A 2 8.83 -34.50 30.29
C LYS A 2 8.74 -32.99 30.09
N LYS A 3 9.86 -32.28 30.26
CA LYS A 3 9.98 -30.85 30.00
C LYS A 3 10.29 -30.67 28.52
N ILE A 4 9.39 -30.07 27.76
CA ILE A 4 9.63 -29.68 26.37
C ILE A 4 10.08 -28.22 26.40
N LEU A 5 11.33 -27.98 26.04
CA LEU A 5 11.92 -26.65 25.89
C LEU A 5 11.50 -26.09 24.52
N LEU A 6 10.69 -25.05 24.54
CA LEU A 6 10.41 -24.18 23.40
C LEU A 6 11.64 -23.29 23.15
N ILE A 7 12.28 -23.44 21.98
CA ILE A 7 13.34 -22.53 21.53
C ILE A 7 12.75 -21.70 20.40
N ALA A 8 12.38 -20.45 20.73
CA ALA A 8 12.05 -19.42 19.75
C ALA A 8 13.34 -18.62 19.47
N THR A 9 13.86 -18.73 18.25
CA THR A 9 14.92 -17.84 17.76
C THR A 9 14.33 -16.87 16.75
N ILE A 10 14.06 -15.65 17.21
CA ILE A 10 13.92 -14.47 16.37
C ILE A 10 15.31 -13.82 16.34
N SER A 11 15.93 -13.70 15.16
CA SER A 11 16.88 -12.63 14.84
C SER A 11 17.46 -12.81 13.43
N VAL A 12 16.96 -12.04 12.47
CA VAL A 12 17.83 -11.49 11.43
C VAL A 12 17.74 -9.98 11.53
N ALA A 13 18.92 -9.39 11.59
CA ALA A 13 19.19 -8.01 11.88
C ALA A 13 18.77 -7.06 10.74
N GLY A 14 18.20 -5.92 11.14
CA GLY A 14 18.53 -4.58 10.67
C GLY A 14 18.71 -4.32 9.18
N LEU A 15 17.72 -3.67 8.56
CA LEU A 15 17.96 -2.66 7.56
C LEU A 15 17.68 -1.29 8.20
N VAL A 16 18.73 -0.69 8.77
CA VAL A 16 18.73 0.73 9.13
C VAL A 16 18.85 1.50 7.82
N SER A 17 17.73 1.91 7.23
CA SER A 17 17.75 2.93 6.17
C SER A 17 17.95 4.29 6.83
N ALA A 18 19.22 4.69 6.93
CA ALA A 18 19.58 6.06 7.28
C ALA A 18 19.29 6.97 6.08
N LYS A 19 18.19 7.74 6.15
CA LYS A 19 18.10 9.03 5.47
C LYS A 19 17.65 10.09 6.47
N ASN A 20 18.64 10.84 6.93
CA ASN A 20 18.61 12.19 7.49
C ASN A 20 17.40 12.60 8.32
N THR A 21 17.61 12.54 9.62
CA THR A 21 16.94 13.35 10.62
C THR A 21 17.29 14.83 10.42
N GLU A 22 16.36 15.64 9.90
CA GLU A 22 16.23 17.02 10.35
C GLU A 22 14.98 17.11 11.22
N VAL A 23 15.20 17.16 12.53
CA VAL A 23 14.17 17.47 13.52
C VAL A 23 13.84 18.96 13.38
N LYS A 24 12.62 19.26 12.95
CA LYS A 24 11.88 20.44 13.41
C LYS A 24 10.51 19.99 13.92
N THR A 25 10.25 20.43 15.14
CA THR A 25 9.10 20.19 16.02
C THR A 25 7.76 20.64 15.41
N PRO A 26 6.61 20.20 15.99
CA PRO A 26 5.34 20.06 15.30
C PRO A 26 4.49 21.33 15.33
N THR A 27 3.81 21.60 14.23
CA THR A 27 2.61 22.45 14.22
C THR A 27 1.52 21.75 13.43
N LYS A 28 0.39 21.54 14.12
CA LYS A 28 -0.90 21.22 13.51
C LYS A 28 -1.19 22.19 12.37
N GLU A 29 -1.61 21.67 11.24
CA GLU A 29 -2.82 22.16 10.56
C GLU A 29 -3.28 21.16 9.50
N VAL A 30 -4.59 20.93 9.50
CA VAL A 30 -5.32 20.10 8.56
C VAL A 30 -5.39 20.88 7.25
N GLU A 31 -4.74 20.39 6.20
CA GLU A 31 -5.07 20.80 4.84
C GLU A 31 -5.17 19.56 3.94
N LYS A 32 -6.39 19.35 3.42
CA LYS A 32 -6.67 18.56 2.24
C LYS A 32 -5.69 18.97 1.15
N LYS A 33 -4.73 18.11 0.83
CA LYS A 33 -3.91 18.24 -0.37
C LYS A 33 -4.43 17.23 -1.38
N GLU A 34 -5.27 17.72 -2.29
CA GLU A 34 -5.39 17.12 -3.61
C GLU A 34 -3.98 17.11 -4.20
N VAL A 35 -3.38 15.92 -4.30
CA VAL A 35 -2.11 15.73 -4.98
C VAL A 35 -2.44 15.08 -6.32
N VAL A 36 -2.93 15.90 -7.26
CA VAL A 36 -2.76 15.60 -8.68
C VAL A 36 -1.29 15.88 -8.97
N LYS A 37 -0.44 14.86 -8.87
CA LYS A 37 0.90 14.91 -9.43
C LYS A 37 0.80 14.53 -10.90
N GLU A 38 0.67 15.53 -11.76
CA GLU A 38 1.20 15.44 -13.12
C GLU A 38 2.69 15.07 -13.00
N VAL A 39 3.06 13.89 -13.50
CA VAL A 39 4.46 13.52 -13.69
C VAL A 39 4.69 13.47 -15.20
N ASP A 40 5.54 14.40 -15.63
CA ASP A 40 6.10 14.56 -16.96
C ASP A 40 6.41 13.23 -17.66
N SER A 41 5.92 13.14 -18.90
CA SER A 41 6.33 12.19 -19.92
C SER A 41 7.84 12.30 -20.19
N LYS A 42 8.63 11.44 -19.55
CA LYS A 42 9.99 11.09 -19.98
C LYS A 42 10.11 9.58 -19.95
N GLU A 43 10.23 8.99 -21.15
CA GLU A 43 10.65 7.61 -21.44
C GLU A 43 10.65 6.68 -20.23
N ALA A 44 9.47 6.17 -19.89
CA ALA A 44 9.34 5.19 -18.83
C ALA A 44 9.92 3.87 -19.34
N ASP A 45 11.09 3.50 -18.83
CA ASP A 45 11.45 2.11 -18.66
C ASP A 45 10.19 1.39 -18.13
N ALA A 46 9.82 0.25 -18.74
CA ALA A 46 8.64 -0.55 -18.41
C ALA A 46 8.65 -1.14 -16.99
N SER A 47 9.46 -0.57 -16.09
CA SER A 47 9.56 -0.88 -14.68
C SER A 47 8.19 -0.95 -14.01
N MET A 48 8.03 -1.99 -13.18
CA MET A 48 6.87 -2.21 -12.33
C MET A 48 6.61 -0.99 -11.44
N GLN A 49 5.37 -0.54 -11.40
CA GLN A 49 4.87 0.54 -10.54
C GLN A 49 3.78 -0.01 -9.62
N CYS A 50 3.71 0.46 -8.37
CA CYS A 50 2.71 0.02 -7.40
C CYS A 50 1.94 1.18 -6.78
N ILE A 51 0.63 0.99 -6.63
CA ILE A 51 -0.32 1.94 -6.06
C ILE A 51 -0.77 1.37 -4.71
N GLN A 52 -0.52 2.12 -3.64
CA GLN A 52 -1.10 1.85 -2.33
C GLN A 52 -2.45 2.56 -2.23
N TYR A 53 -3.48 1.84 -1.81
CA TYR A 53 -4.84 2.36 -1.73
C TYR A 53 -5.59 1.80 -0.51
N GLY A 54 -6.74 2.40 -0.21
CA GLY A 54 -7.63 1.94 0.86
C GLY A 54 -9.02 1.66 0.31
N MET A 55 -9.57 0.49 0.66
CA MET A 55 -10.94 0.10 0.35
C MET A 55 -11.84 0.46 1.54
N LEU A 56 -12.79 1.37 1.34
CA LEU A 56 -13.77 1.72 2.36
C LEU A 56 -14.88 0.66 2.39
N ILE A 57 -15.10 0.04 3.55
CA ILE A 57 -16.23 -0.84 3.82
C ILE A 57 -17.41 0.01 4.27
N SER A 58 -18.40 0.17 3.41
CA SER A 58 -19.50 1.13 3.60
C SER A 58 -20.37 0.84 4.83
N CYS A 59 -20.56 -0.42 5.20
CA CYS A 59 -21.38 -0.81 6.35
C CYS A 59 -20.69 -0.61 7.71
N THR A 60 -19.36 -0.59 7.76
CA THR A 60 -18.58 -0.46 9.02
C THR A 60 -17.79 0.85 9.10
N ASN A 61 -17.64 1.58 7.99
CA ASN A 61 -16.72 2.71 7.80
C ASN A 61 -15.24 2.35 8.06
N GLU A 62 -14.90 1.06 8.02
CA GLU A 62 -13.51 0.61 8.12
C GLU A 62 -12.81 0.79 6.78
N VAL A 63 -11.50 1.06 6.81
CA VAL A 63 -10.66 1.16 5.61
C VAL A 63 -9.65 0.03 5.64
N ILE A 64 -9.70 -0.84 4.63
CA ILE A 64 -8.76 -1.95 4.44
C ILE A 64 -7.67 -1.50 3.47
N PRO A 65 -6.39 -1.46 3.89
CA PRO A 65 -5.30 -1.09 3.00
C PRO A 65 -4.99 -2.24 2.03
N ASP A 66 -4.63 -1.88 0.80
CA ASP A 66 -4.18 -2.84 -0.22
C ASP A 66 -3.17 -2.18 -1.17
N THR A 67 -2.55 -2.99 -2.03
CA THR A 67 -1.58 -2.56 -3.03
C THR A 67 -1.77 -3.32 -4.33
N VAL A 68 -1.85 -2.58 -5.43
CA VAL A 68 -1.82 -3.16 -6.79
C VAL A 68 -0.55 -2.71 -7.50
N CYS A 69 0.04 -3.59 -8.29
CA CYS A 69 1.17 -3.25 -9.15
C CYS A 69 0.81 -3.43 -10.62
N TYR A 70 1.36 -2.59 -11.48
CA TYR A 70 1.24 -2.65 -12.93
C TYR A 70 2.60 -2.46 -13.63
N GLY A 71 2.68 -2.83 -14.90
CA GLY A 71 3.90 -2.79 -15.70
C GLY A 71 4.58 -4.15 -15.82
N GLU A 72 5.83 -4.15 -16.28
CA GLU A 72 6.56 -5.38 -16.59
C GLU A 72 6.67 -6.30 -15.36
N GLY A 73 6.35 -7.59 -15.56
CA GLY A 73 6.41 -8.61 -14.52
C GLY A 73 5.22 -8.63 -13.55
N THR A 74 4.14 -7.92 -13.88
CA THR A 74 2.86 -7.99 -13.13
C THR A 74 1.74 -8.61 -13.97
N ASP A 75 0.63 -8.94 -13.33
CA ASP A 75 -0.60 -9.37 -14.00
C ASP A 75 -1.42 -8.19 -14.57
N ASN A 76 -1.02 -6.94 -14.30
CA ASN A 76 -1.67 -5.72 -14.80
C ASN A 76 -0.71 -5.00 -15.76
N ALA A 77 -0.96 -5.05 -17.06
CA ALA A 77 -0.02 -4.48 -18.03
C ALA A 77 0.03 -2.94 -17.94
N THR A 78 -1.09 -2.31 -17.63
CA THR A 78 -1.28 -0.86 -17.68
C THR A 78 -1.78 -0.29 -16.35
N TYR A 79 -1.71 1.04 -16.22
CA TYR A 79 -2.31 1.75 -15.09
C TYR A 79 -3.82 1.52 -15.04
N GLU A 80 -4.46 1.48 -16.22
CA GLU A 80 -5.89 1.24 -16.38
C GLU A 80 -6.28 -0.15 -15.85
N ASP A 81 -5.50 -1.19 -16.16
CA ASP A 81 -5.74 -2.54 -15.61
C ASP A 81 -5.64 -2.54 -14.07
N ALA A 82 -4.66 -1.84 -13.50
CA ALA A 82 -4.54 -1.69 -12.06
C ALA A 82 -5.70 -0.91 -11.44
N TRP A 83 -6.22 0.11 -12.13
CA TRP A 83 -7.36 0.89 -11.67
C TRP A 83 -8.66 0.08 -11.67
N ASP A 84 -8.86 -0.75 -12.70
CA ASP A 84 -9.98 -1.69 -12.76
C ASP A 84 -9.86 -2.70 -11.62
N CYS A 85 -8.66 -3.25 -11.36
CA CYS A 85 -8.41 -4.14 -10.22
C CYS A 85 -8.75 -3.47 -8.87
N ILE A 86 -8.30 -2.23 -8.63
CA ILE A 86 -8.61 -1.46 -7.42
C ILE A 86 -10.13 -1.34 -7.24
N THR A 87 -10.84 -1.00 -8.32
CA THR A 87 -12.28 -0.75 -8.28
C THR A 87 -13.05 -2.04 -8.04
N THR A 88 -12.70 -3.13 -8.74
CA THR A 88 -13.31 -4.45 -8.54
C THR A 88 -13.04 -4.99 -7.14
N ASN A 89 -11.82 -4.86 -6.61
CA ASN A 89 -11.51 -5.29 -5.25
C ASN A 89 -12.32 -4.51 -4.22
N GLY A 90 -12.48 -3.19 -4.40
CA GLY A 90 -13.34 -2.37 -3.54
C GLY A 90 -14.81 -2.80 -3.55
N GLN A 91 -15.34 -3.16 -4.72
CA GLN A 91 -16.70 -3.69 -4.86
C GLN A 91 -16.84 -5.06 -4.16
N LEU A 92 -15.96 -6.01 -4.47
CA LEU A 92 -15.97 -7.35 -3.87
C LEU A 92 -15.79 -7.31 -2.36
N ALA A 93 -14.95 -6.41 -1.85
CA ALA A 93 -14.81 -6.22 -0.41
C ALA A 93 -16.11 -5.71 0.21
N ASN A 94 -16.79 -4.74 -0.41
CA ASN A 94 -18.08 -4.28 0.09
C ASN A 94 -19.15 -5.38 0.05
N GLU A 95 -19.24 -6.15 -1.04
CA GLU A 95 -20.16 -7.30 -1.13
C GLU A 95 -19.87 -8.33 -0.04
N PHE A 96 -18.60 -8.68 0.18
CA PHE A 96 -18.19 -9.65 1.18
C PHE A 96 -18.54 -9.22 2.62
N PHE A 97 -18.27 -7.96 2.98
CA PHE A 97 -18.49 -7.47 4.34
C PHE A 97 -19.93 -7.01 4.60
N CYS A 98 -20.63 -6.51 3.58
CA CYS A 98 -21.93 -5.84 3.76
C CYS A 98 -23.13 -6.66 3.28
N GLY A 99 -22.94 -7.68 2.44
CA GLY A 99 -24.01 -8.54 1.92
C GLY A 99 -24.70 -7.97 0.70
#